data_AF-A0A2T0W334-F1
#
_entry.id   AF-A0A2T0W334-F1
#
_cell.length_a   1.000
_cell.length_b   1.000
_cell.length_c   1.000
_cell.angle_alpha   90.00
_cell.angle_beta   90.00
_cell.angle_gamma   90.00
#
_symmetry.space_group_name_H-M   'P 1'
#
loop_
_entity.id
_entity.type
_entity.pdbx_description
1 polymer ?
#
loop_
_entity_poly.entity_id
_entity_poly.type
_entity_poly.pdbx_seq_one_letter_code
_entity_poly.pdbx_strand_id
1 'polypeptide(L)'
;MITPFDIWSPIFRAPFSGDVTQEITPRLFSPDIKGNPLIEHKIQTEVASYGKQLGKVLEALKLLSDKTGVGLPEIDTLITEIEEVKSDTKDALRAEAENALARLKRADHAAWTQLTQQP
;
A
#
# COMPACT_ATOMS: atom_id res chain seq x y z
N MET A 1 -4.45 26.66 13.71
CA MET A 1 -3.41 27.21 14.60
C MET A 1 -2.08 26.79 14.00
N ILE A 2 -1.22 27.74 13.66
CA ILE A 2 0.14 27.44 13.15
C ILE A 2 0.97 27.01 14.36
N THR A 3 1.44 25.78 14.36
CA THR A 3 2.31 25.23 15.39
C THR A 3 3.78 25.37 14.97
N PRO A 4 4.74 25.33 15.91
CA PRO A 4 6.17 25.39 15.57
C PRO A 4 6.60 24.30 14.58
N PHE A 5 5.90 23.16 14.54
CA PHE A 5 6.14 22.08 13.58
C PHE A 5 5.82 22.48 12.13
N ASP A 6 4.82 23.34 11.91
CA ASP A 6 4.38 23.78 10.57
C ASP A 6 5.42 24.68 9.86
N ILE A 7 6.35 25.26 10.62
CA ILE A 7 7.46 26.08 10.10
C ILE A 7 8.65 25.22 9.67
N TRP A 8 8.90 24.11 10.39
CA TRP A 8 10.06 23.25 10.18
C TRP A 8 9.81 22.14 9.15
N SER A 9 8.55 21.74 8.94
CA SER A 9 8.13 20.79 7.90
C SER A 9 6.82 21.25 7.24
N PRO A 10 6.88 22.20 6.28
CA PRO A 10 5.67 22.70 5.64
C PRO A 10 5.06 21.61 4.76
N ILE A 11 3.91 21.08 5.17
CA ILE A 11 3.12 20.14 4.37
C ILE A 11 2.43 20.95 3.26
N PHE A 12 3.06 21.02 2.08
CA PHE A 12 2.47 21.66 0.91
C PHE A 12 1.37 20.76 0.32
N ARG A 13 0.11 21.14 0.54
CA ARG A 13 -1.07 20.54 -0.09
C ARG A 13 -1.52 21.44 -1.24
N ALA A 14 -1.16 21.09 -2.48
CA ALA A 14 -1.70 21.79 -3.65
C ALA A 14 -3.21 21.47 -3.80
N PRO A 15 -4.07 22.45 -4.13
CA PRO A 15 -5.46 22.16 -4.44
C PRO A 15 -5.51 21.18 -5.61
N PHE A 16 -6.33 20.13 -5.49
CA PHE A 16 -6.42 18.97 -6.40
C PHE A 16 -5.33 17.90 -6.32
N SER A 17 -4.33 18.03 -5.44
CA SER A 17 -3.50 16.89 -5.05
C SER A 17 -4.34 16.02 -4.11
N GLY A 18 -4.70 14.80 -4.53
CA GLY A 18 -5.26 13.80 -3.63
C GLY A 18 -4.33 13.55 -2.44
N ASP A 19 -4.77 12.74 -1.48
CA ASP A 19 -4.01 12.46 -0.26
C ASP A 19 -2.66 11.82 -0.63
N VAL A 20 -1.61 12.64 -0.72
CA VAL A 20 -0.26 12.13 -0.90
C VAL A 20 0.15 11.65 0.47
N THR A 21 0.24 10.34 0.66
CA THR A 21 0.97 9.74 1.77
C THR A 21 2.44 10.12 1.63
N GLN A 22 2.76 11.36 1.96
CA GLN A 22 4.11 11.82 2.10
C GLN A 22 4.65 11.09 3.32
N GLU A 23 5.75 10.39 3.12
CA GLU A 23 6.46 9.73 4.20
C GLU A 23 7.14 10.79 5.08
N ILE A 24 6.38 11.32 6.04
CA ILE A 24 6.77 12.48 6.86
C ILE A 24 7.76 12.07 7.97
N THR A 25 8.04 10.79 8.17
CA THR A 25 9.04 10.34 9.14
C THR A 25 10.45 10.44 8.54
N PRO A 26 11.31 11.35 9.03
CA PRO A 26 12.72 11.35 8.65
C PRO A 26 13.36 10.07 9.22
N ARG A 27 13.48 9.04 8.38
CA ARG A 27 14.11 7.76 8.72
C ARG A 27 15.63 7.83 8.93
N LEU A 28 16.20 9.03 9.02
CA LEU A 28 17.63 9.24 9.32
C LEU A 28 18.05 8.64 10.67
N PHE A 29 17.11 8.40 11.59
CA PHE A 29 17.38 7.86 12.94
C PHE A 29 16.47 6.70 13.34
N SER A 30 15.85 6.00 12.38
CA SER A 30 14.98 4.86 12.69
C SER A 30 15.81 3.70 13.27
N PRO A 31 15.50 3.17 14.47
CA PRO A 31 16.21 2.05 15.09
C PRO A 31 15.99 0.71 14.37
N ASP A 32 15.18 0.72 13.31
CA ASP A 32 14.85 -0.42 12.46
C ASP A 32 16.04 -0.86 11.60
N ILE A 33 17.05 0.01 11.46
CA ILE A 33 18.24 -0.22 10.64
C ILE A 33 19.47 -0.38 11.53
N LYS A 34 20.06 -1.58 11.54
CA LYS A 34 21.22 -1.91 12.41
C LYS A 34 22.54 -2.03 11.64
N GLY A 35 22.47 -2.29 10.34
CA GLY A 35 23.60 -2.47 9.43
C GLY A 35 23.65 -1.37 8.36
N ASN A 36 23.88 -1.74 7.10
CA ASN A 36 24.01 -0.77 6.02
C ASN A 36 22.63 -0.23 5.61
N PRO A 37 22.33 1.06 5.82
CA PRO A 37 21.01 1.62 5.56
C PRO A 37 20.56 1.52 4.10
N LEU A 38 21.48 1.62 3.14
CA LEU A 38 21.15 1.51 1.71
C LEU A 38 20.71 0.08 1.35
N ILE A 39 21.39 -0.91 1.90
CA ILE A 39 21.08 -2.32 1.67
C ILE A 39 19.75 -2.67 2.34
N GLU A 40 19.56 -2.25 3.59
CA GLU A 40 18.34 -2.56 4.34
C GLU A 40 17.10 -1.87 3.76
N HIS A 41 17.23 -0.62 3.33
CA HIS A 41 16.17 0.07 2.61
C HIS A 41 15.80 -0.70 1.32
N LYS A 42 16.80 -1.08 0.52
CA LYS A 42 16.58 -1.82 -0.72
C LYS A 42 15.89 -3.17 -0.48
N ILE A 43 16.28 -3.88 0.57
CA ILE A 43 15.64 -5.14 0.95
C ILE A 43 14.17 -4.91 1.33
N GLN A 44 13.87 -3.90 2.15
CA GLN A 44 12.51 -3.62 2.61
C GLN A 44 11.60 -3.10 1.50
N THR A 45 12.11 -2.33 0.54
CA THR A 45 11.29 -1.78 -0.55
C THR A 45 11.16 -2.72 -1.74
N GLU A 46 12.22 -3.45 -2.10
CA GLU A 46 12.26 -4.22 -3.36
C GLU A 46 12.10 -5.73 -3.16
N VAL A 47 12.61 -6.29 -2.06
CA VAL A 47 12.70 -7.75 -1.89
C VAL A 47 11.59 -8.28 -1.01
N ALA A 48 11.49 -7.75 0.20
CA ALA A 48 10.64 -8.26 1.26
C ALA A 48 10.14 -7.12 2.14
N SER A 49 9.10 -6.42 1.67
CA SER A 49 8.38 -5.47 2.52
C SER A 49 7.83 -6.15 3.76
N TYR A 50 7.62 -5.38 4.83
CA TYR A 50 7.07 -5.90 6.08
C TYR A 50 5.77 -6.69 5.89
N GLY A 51 4.85 -6.21 5.04
CA GLY A 51 3.64 -6.93 4.70
C GLY A 51 3.90 -8.28 4.01
N LYS A 52 4.90 -8.36 3.13
CA LYS A 52 5.30 -9.63 2.47
C LYS A 52 5.94 -10.60 3.46
N GLN A 53 6.76 -10.10 4.38
CA GLN A 53 7.37 -10.91 5.44
C GLN A 53 6.30 -11.48 6.37
N LEU A 54 5.41 -10.63 6.89
CA LEU A 54 4.30 -11.04 7.75
C LEU A 54 3.35 -12.01 7.03
N GLY A 55 3.04 -11.76 5.76
CA GLY A 55 2.24 -12.68 4.95
C GLY A 55 2.83 -14.09 4.90
N LYS A 56 4.16 -14.22 4.74
CA LYS A 56 4.83 -15.54 4.76
C LYS A 56 4.76 -16.22 6.13
N VAL A 57 4.81 -15.45 7.22
CA VAL A 57 4.64 -15.99 8.57
C VAL A 57 3.21 -16.48 8.79
N LEU A 58 2.20 -15.69 8.41
CA LEU A 58 0.79 -16.09 8.52
C LEU A 58 0.48 -17.33 7.68
N GLU A 59 0.96 -17.39 6.44
CA GLU A 59 0.86 -18.58 5.57
C GLU A 59 1.46 -19.83 6.25
N ALA A 60 2.65 -19.70 6.86
CA ALA A 60 3.31 -20.80 7.55
C ALA A 60 2.54 -21.25 8.80
N LEU A 61 2.04 -20.30 9.60
CA LEU A 61 1.23 -20.60 10.79
C LEU A 61 -0.07 -21.30 10.42
N LYS A 62 -0.76 -20.84 9.37
CA LYS A 62 -1.97 -21.49 8.86
C LYS A 62 -1.69 -22.92 8.40
N LEU A 63 -0.61 -23.12 7.65
CA LEU A 63 -0.19 -24.45 7.21
C LEU A 63 0.10 -25.40 8.39
N LEU A 64 0.75 -24.90 9.44
CA LEU A 64 1.03 -25.68 10.65
C LEU A 64 -0.23 -25.98 11.46
N SER A 65 -1.13 -25.02 11.61
CA SER A 65 -2.46 -25.19 12.21
C SER A 65 -3.21 -26.33 11.51
N ASP A 66 -3.27 -26.30 10.19
CA ASP A 66 -3.97 -27.31 9.38
C ASP A 66 -3.36 -28.71 9.51
N LYS A 67 -2.02 -28.79 9.59
CA LYS A 67 -1.32 -30.08 9.75
C LYS A 67 -1.40 -30.66 11.16
N THR A 68 -1.45 -29.81 12.18
CA THR A 68 -1.46 -30.22 13.58
C THR A 68 -2.87 -30.39 14.13
N GLY A 69 -3.89 -29.87 13.43
CA GLY A 69 -5.27 -29.81 13.91
C GLY A 69 -5.47 -28.82 15.06
N VAL A 70 -4.47 -28.00 15.37
CA VAL A 70 -4.55 -26.96 16.40
C VAL A 70 -5.09 -25.71 15.75
N GLY A 71 -6.36 -25.39 16.01
CA GLY A 71 -6.99 -24.17 15.49
C GLY A 71 -6.32 -22.90 16.01
N LEU A 72 -6.08 -21.95 15.11
CA LEU A 72 -5.56 -20.62 15.42
C LEU A 72 -6.59 -19.55 15.01
N PRO A 73 -7.72 -19.42 15.73
CA PRO A 73 -8.86 -18.61 15.30
C PRO A 73 -8.51 -17.12 15.14
N GLU A 74 -7.60 -16.58 15.94
CA GLU A 74 -7.12 -15.20 15.80
C GLU A 74 -6.30 -15.00 14.52
N ILE A 75 -5.50 -16.00 14.13
CA ILE A 75 -4.72 -15.97 12.88
C ILE A 75 -5.66 -16.09 11.68
N ASP A 76 -6.67 -16.95 11.76
CA ASP A 76 -7.69 -17.10 10.71
C ASP A 76 -8.46 -15.79 10.51
N THR A 77 -8.90 -15.17 11.60
CA THR A 77 -9.59 -13.86 11.57
C THR A 77 -8.70 -12.80 10.94
N LEU A 78 -7.45 -12.70 11.37
CA LEU A 78 -6.50 -11.73 10.84
C LEU A 78 -6.23 -11.92 9.34
N ILE A 79 -6.10 -13.17 8.87
CA ILE A 79 -5.94 -13.46 7.44
C ILE A 79 -7.16 -12.99 6.65
N THR A 80 -8.37 -13.26 7.16
CA THR A 80 -9.62 -12.82 6.53
C THR A 80 -9.70 -11.30 6.42
N GLU A 81 -9.48 -10.57 7.52
CA GLU A 81 -9.52 -9.10 7.53
C GLU A 81 -8.51 -8.50 6.55
N ILE A 82 -7.30 -9.08 6.45
CA ILE A 82 -6.28 -8.63 5.49
C ILE A 82 -6.77 -8.80 4.04
N GLU A 83 -7.38 -9.94 3.71
CA GLU A 83 -7.87 -10.18 2.35
C GLU A 83 -9.09 -9.32 2.01
N GLU A 84 -9.97 -9.03 2.98
CA GLU A 84 -11.07 -8.07 2.83
C GLU A 84 -10.54 -6.68 2.48
N VAL A 85 -9.61 -6.14 3.27
CA VAL A 85 -9.01 -4.81 3.01
C VAL A 85 -8.32 -4.76 1.65
N LYS A 86 -7.61 -5.83 1.25
CA LYS A 86 -7.00 -5.92 -0.08
C LYS A 86 -8.04 -5.95 -1.20
N SER A 87 -9.16 -6.64 -0.99
CA SER A 87 -10.25 -6.71 -1.95
C SER A 87 -10.89 -5.34 -2.13
N ASP A 88 -11.26 -4.69 -1.03
CA ASP A 88 -11.87 -3.36 -1.02
C ASP A 88 -10.99 -2.33 -1.72
N THR A 89 -9.68 -2.39 -1.48
CA THR A 89 -8.71 -1.49 -2.13
C THR A 89 -8.66 -1.71 -3.65
N LYS A 90 -8.70 -2.97 -4.10
CA LYS A 90 -8.70 -3.29 -5.55
C LYS A 90 -10.00 -2.84 -6.22
N ASP A 91 -11.14 -3.00 -5.54
CA ASP A 91 -12.43 -2.58 -6.06
C ASP A 91 -12.54 -1.05 -6.11
N ALA A 92 -12.05 -0.34 -5.10
CA ALA A 92 -11.93 1.11 -5.11
C ALA A 92 -11.05 1.61 -6.26
N LEU A 93 -9.87 0.99 -6.46
CA LEU A 93 -8.96 1.31 -7.56
C LEU A 93 -9.63 1.08 -8.92
N ARG A 94 -10.36 -0.03 -9.08
CA ARG A 94 -11.11 -0.32 -10.31
C ARG A 94 -12.17 0.75 -10.56
N ALA A 95 -12.97 1.10 -9.56
CA ALA A 95 -14.01 2.12 -9.68
C ALA A 95 -13.42 3.49 -10.04
N GLU A 96 -12.28 3.85 -9.45
CA GLU A 96 -11.56 5.07 -9.82
C GLU A 96 -11.10 5.05 -11.28
N ALA A 97 -10.50 3.93 -11.71
CA ALA A 97 -10.05 3.76 -13.09
C ALA A 97 -11.21 3.84 -14.09
N GLU A 98 -12.34 3.19 -13.81
CA GLU A 98 -13.55 3.26 -14.64
C GLU A 98 -14.08 4.70 -14.75
N ASN A 99 -14.14 5.43 -13.64
CA ASN A 99 -14.54 6.83 -13.63
C ASN A 99 -13.55 7.72 -14.40
N ALA A 100 -12.25 7.47 -14.28
CA ALA A 100 -11.22 8.17 -15.04
C ALA A 100 -11.36 7.91 -16.55
N LEU A 101 -11.56 6.65 -16.96
CA LEU A 101 -11.80 6.27 -18.35
C LEU A 101 -13.09 6.91 -18.90
N ALA A 102 -14.17 6.95 -18.11
CA ALA A 102 -15.43 7.57 -18.51
C ALA A 102 -15.30 9.10 -18.69
N ARG A 103 -14.45 9.77 -17.88
CA ARG A 103 -14.10 11.18 -18.09
C ARG A 103 -13.27 11.36 -19.36
N LEU A 104 -12.25 10.52 -19.56
CA LEU A 104 -11.41 10.55 -20.74
C LEU A 104 -12.24 10.38 -22.02
N LYS A 105 -13.14 9.40 -22.07
CA LYS A 105 -14.03 9.17 -23.22
C LYS A 105 -14.87 10.40 -23.61
N ARG A 106 -15.32 11.18 -22.61
CA ARG A 106 -16.12 12.40 -22.84
C ARG A 106 -15.28 13.59 -23.31
N ALA A 107 -14.06 13.73 -22.80
CA ALA A 107 -13.18 14.86 -23.11
C ALA A 107 -12.36 14.63 -24.40
N ASP A 108 -11.87 13.40 -24.59
CA ASP A 108 -11.04 12.99 -25.72
C ASP A 108 -11.27 11.50 -26.05
N HIS A 109 -12.14 11.27 -27.03
CA HIS A 109 -12.47 9.93 -27.48
C HIS A 109 -11.29 9.22 -28.17
N ALA A 110 -10.41 9.98 -28.83
CA ALA A 110 -9.27 9.40 -29.54
C ALA A 110 -8.25 8.84 -28.55
N ALA A 111 -7.91 9.61 -27.51
CA ALA A 111 -7.03 9.17 -26.43
C ALA A 111 -7.61 7.98 -25.64
N TRP A 112 -8.92 7.98 -25.36
CA TRP A 112 -9.60 6.83 -24.74
C TRP A 112 -9.47 5.55 -25.57
N THR A 113 -9.68 5.65 -26.89
CA THR A 113 -9.58 4.50 -27.80
C THR A 113 -8.16 3.94 -27.81
N GLN A 114 -7.14 4.81 -27.88
CA GLN A 114 -5.74 4.40 -27.84
C GLN A 114 -5.39 3.66 -26.54
N LEU A 115 -5.90 4.10 -25.40
CA LEU A 115 -5.58 3.53 -24.08
C LEU A 115 -6.33 2.21 -23.81
N THR A 116 -7.52 2.02 -24.40
CA THR A 116 -8.35 0.82 -24.20
C THR A 116 -8.14 -0.28 -25.25
N GLN A 117 -7.49 0.03 -26.38
CA GLN A 117 -7.19 -0.93 -27.45
C GLN A 117 -5.70 -1.29 -27.54
N GLN A 118 -4.88 -0.89 -26.56
CA GLN A 118 -3.51 -1.40 -26.46
C GLN A 118 -3.54 -2.91 -26.15
N PRO A 119 -2.80 -3.74 -26.90
CA PRO A 119 -2.75 -5.19 -26.70
C PRO A 119 -2.09 -5.60 -25.38
#